data_AF-A0A511FDK2-F1
#
_entry.id   AF-A0A511FDK2-F1
#
_cell.length_a   1.000
_cell.length_b   1.000
_cell.length_c   1.000
_cell.angle_alpha   90.00
_cell.angle_beta   90.00
_cell.angle_gamma   90.00
#
_symmetry.space_group_name_H-M   'P 1'
#
loop_
_entity.id
_entity.type
_entity.pdbx_description
1 polymer ?
#
loop_
_entity_poly.entity_id
_entity_poly.type
_entity_poly.pdbx_seq_one_letter_code
_entity_poly.pdbx_strand_id
1 'polypeptide(L)'
;MSAPQDQEDRREAEAARKQEEAARKQEEAARKQAEALRRDREKAARAAAKEAARAERDRERALRDAGKAHRDRERAERNAQREVERLRAEQERAVREVEKEADQAQREAERAAQEAALAAQRAARQVERVRLRARAAEDEPAAEEPPLPPGLAVLWRPAPAGRRGPRPGLTLAGIARAAIDLADAEGLPALSMARVAERLGVTTMALYRYVSSKDDLLALMLDTALAESSPAEPVPGEGWRPALERWCAEQLALAAAHPWSVQPPVTSALPGPARVALLDRGLRALEGTPLTWDERVAVIGRLALHVLSEGQLVAADVLARRAAAAAAGSDAAGGGEPGPVLHPALLDFATLLRSVVDPAAFPALGAALDGGGFDDGAPDPAGGEGGDELLGLRLMLDGVEALMVRARAREAAG
;
A
#
# COMPACT_ATOMS: atom_id res chain seq x y z
N MET A 1 -35.24 -147.45 47.54
CA MET A 1 -34.17 -146.66 46.87
C MET A 1 -34.67 -146.27 45.50
N SER A 2 -34.81 -144.97 45.17
CA SER A 2 -34.84 -144.48 43.77
C SER A 2 -34.90 -142.94 43.68
N ALA A 3 -34.16 -142.33 42.74
CA ALA A 3 -34.64 -141.38 41.72
C ALA A 3 -33.69 -140.19 41.37
N PRO A 4 -33.17 -140.15 40.12
CA PRO A 4 -32.74 -138.93 39.41
C PRO A 4 -33.28 -138.88 37.95
N GLN A 5 -34.12 -137.88 37.56
CA GLN A 5 -34.48 -137.69 36.12
C GLN A 5 -35.03 -136.29 35.70
N ASP A 6 -34.96 -135.24 36.53
CA ASP A 6 -35.70 -133.97 36.32
C ASP A 6 -34.84 -132.76 35.82
N GLN A 7 -33.67 -133.00 35.20
CA GLN A 7 -32.67 -131.93 34.92
C GLN A 7 -32.54 -131.45 33.46
N GLU A 8 -32.95 -132.22 32.45
CA GLU A 8 -32.54 -131.97 31.05
C GLU A 8 -33.45 -130.96 30.31
N ASP A 9 -34.77 -131.06 30.48
CA ASP A 9 -35.77 -130.17 29.84
C ASP A 9 -35.63 -128.69 30.22
N ARG A 10 -34.93 -128.39 31.32
CA ARG A 10 -34.73 -127.01 31.78
C ARG A 10 -33.70 -126.24 30.94
N ARG A 11 -32.75 -126.90 30.28
CA ARG A 11 -31.62 -126.23 29.60
C ARG A 11 -32.00 -125.69 28.22
N GLU A 12 -32.79 -126.41 27.44
CA GLU A 12 -33.15 -125.98 26.08
C GLU A 12 -34.11 -124.79 26.09
N ALA A 13 -35.07 -124.78 27.02
CA ALA A 13 -35.96 -123.63 27.23
C ALA A 13 -35.21 -122.35 27.63
N GLU A 14 -34.05 -122.48 28.28
CA GLU A 14 -33.22 -121.34 28.69
C GLU A 14 -32.44 -120.72 27.51
N ALA A 15 -31.97 -121.54 26.56
CA ALA A 15 -31.21 -121.07 25.40
C ALA A 15 -32.06 -120.28 24.40
N ALA A 16 -33.29 -120.75 24.13
CA ALA A 16 -34.24 -120.05 23.25
C ALA A 16 -34.64 -118.68 23.82
N ARG A 17 -34.86 -118.61 25.15
CA ARG A 17 -35.14 -117.35 25.85
C ARG A 17 -33.99 -116.35 25.71
N LYS A 18 -32.74 -116.81 25.81
CA LYS A 18 -31.55 -115.94 25.66
C LYS A 18 -31.39 -115.40 24.24
N GLN A 19 -31.68 -116.19 23.20
CA GLN A 19 -31.61 -115.72 21.82
C GLN A 19 -32.70 -114.70 21.50
N GLU A 20 -33.93 -114.94 21.94
CA GLU A 20 -35.04 -113.99 21.76
C GLU A 20 -34.77 -112.67 22.51
N GLU A 21 -34.20 -112.74 23.72
CA GLU A 21 -33.79 -111.57 24.50
C GLU A 21 -32.67 -110.77 23.82
N ALA A 22 -31.69 -111.44 23.20
CA ALA A 22 -30.61 -110.78 22.46
C ALA A 22 -31.09 -110.07 21.20
N ALA A 23 -32.01 -110.68 20.44
CA ALA A 23 -32.63 -110.05 19.27
C ALA A 23 -33.44 -108.82 19.65
N ARG A 24 -34.25 -108.90 20.72
CA ARG A 24 -34.98 -107.75 21.28
C ARG A 24 -34.05 -106.62 21.70
N LYS A 25 -32.92 -106.92 22.35
CA LYS A 25 -31.91 -105.92 22.73
C LYS A 25 -31.23 -105.27 21.51
N GLN A 26 -30.93 -106.04 20.46
CA GLN A 26 -30.35 -105.49 19.23
C GLN A 26 -31.35 -104.58 18.49
N GLU A 27 -32.61 -104.98 18.39
CA GLU A 27 -33.67 -104.17 17.79
C GLU A 27 -33.91 -102.89 18.60
N GLU A 28 -33.93 -102.97 19.93
CA GLU A 28 -34.03 -101.82 20.82
C GLU A 28 -32.82 -100.87 20.66
N ALA A 29 -31.60 -101.40 20.54
CA ALA A 29 -30.40 -100.61 20.30
C ALA A 29 -30.42 -99.91 18.93
N ALA A 30 -30.82 -100.61 17.87
CA ALA A 30 -30.99 -100.04 16.54
C ALA A 30 -32.07 -98.95 16.52
N ARG A 31 -33.19 -99.15 17.23
CA ARG A 31 -34.24 -98.15 17.40
C ARG A 31 -33.74 -96.90 18.13
N LYS A 32 -32.99 -97.08 19.22
CA LYS A 32 -32.36 -95.96 19.96
C LYS A 32 -31.34 -95.21 19.10
N GLN A 33 -30.54 -95.92 18.30
CA GLN A 33 -29.56 -95.31 17.41
C GLN A 33 -30.22 -94.54 16.26
N ALA A 34 -31.28 -95.09 15.66
CA ALA A 34 -32.08 -94.40 14.64
C ALA A 34 -32.77 -93.16 15.22
N GLU A 35 -33.29 -93.23 16.45
CA GLU A 35 -33.87 -92.09 17.14
C GLU A 35 -32.83 -91.01 17.46
N ALA A 36 -31.63 -91.39 17.90
CA ALA A 36 -30.51 -90.46 18.14
C ALA A 36 -30.10 -89.73 16.85
N LEU A 37 -29.91 -90.46 15.74
CA LEU A 37 -29.61 -89.87 14.43
C LEU A 37 -30.73 -88.96 13.94
N ARG A 38 -32.00 -89.29 14.21
CA ARG A 38 -33.14 -88.42 13.90
C ARG A 38 -33.06 -87.11 14.70
N ARG A 39 -32.81 -87.19 16.02
CA ARG A 39 -32.66 -86.01 16.88
C ARG A 39 -31.49 -85.14 16.47
N ASP A 40 -30.35 -85.73 16.09
CA ASP A 40 -29.18 -84.98 15.61
C ASP A 40 -29.45 -84.30 14.27
N ARG A 41 -30.11 -84.98 13.33
CA ARG A 41 -30.56 -84.37 12.06
C ARG A 41 -31.55 -83.24 12.29
N GLU A 42 -32.53 -83.42 13.18
CA GLU A 42 -33.48 -82.36 13.56
C GLU A 42 -32.77 -81.16 14.21
N LYS A 43 -31.80 -81.41 15.08
CA LYS A 43 -31.00 -80.36 15.73
C LYS A 43 -30.13 -79.60 14.72
N ALA A 44 -29.48 -80.31 13.80
CA ALA A 44 -28.71 -79.72 12.71
C ALA A 44 -29.60 -78.90 11.77
N ALA A 45 -30.78 -79.42 11.39
CA ALA A 45 -31.74 -78.70 10.56
C ALA A 45 -32.24 -77.42 11.25
N ARG A 46 -32.51 -77.46 12.56
CA ARG A 46 -32.88 -76.26 13.34
C ARG A 46 -31.74 -75.25 13.43
N ALA A 47 -30.49 -75.70 13.55
CA ALA A 47 -29.32 -74.82 13.55
C ALA A 47 -29.13 -74.14 12.18
N ALA A 48 -29.19 -74.92 11.09
CA ALA A 48 -29.11 -74.39 9.73
C ALA A 48 -30.25 -73.42 9.42
N ALA A 49 -31.48 -73.70 9.86
CA ALA A 49 -32.61 -72.79 9.71
C ALA A 49 -32.42 -71.47 10.47
N LYS A 50 -31.86 -71.52 11.70
CA LYS A 50 -31.54 -70.32 12.48
C LYS A 50 -30.44 -69.49 11.81
N GLU A 51 -29.42 -70.14 11.26
CA GLU A 51 -28.32 -69.49 10.55
C GLU A 51 -28.81 -68.85 9.25
N ALA A 52 -29.61 -69.57 8.44
CA ALA A 52 -30.23 -69.03 7.24
C ALA A 52 -31.10 -67.80 7.54
N ALA A 53 -31.93 -67.86 8.59
CA ALA A 53 -32.74 -66.73 9.01
C ALA A 53 -31.91 -65.54 9.53
N ARG A 54 -30.74 -65.79 10.12
CA ARG A 54 -29.80 -64.72 10.51
C ARG A 54 -29.16 -64.10 9.26
N ALA A 55 -28.68 -64.92 8.33
CA ALA A 55 -28.10 -64.46 7.08
C ALA A 55 -29.09 -63.65 6.23
N GLU A 56 -30.37 -64.04 6.22
CA GLU A 56 -31.44 -63.28 5.55
C GLU A 56 -31.65 -61.90 6.19
N ARG A 57 -31.74 -61.83 7.52
CA ARG A 57 -31.84 -60.54 8.24
C ARG A 57 -30.61 -59.65 8.01
N ASP A 58 -29.42 -60.23 7.99
CA ASP A 58 -28.18 -59.50 7.73
C ASP A 58 -28.14 -58.97 6.29
N ARG A 59 -28.62 -59.75 5.31
CA ARG A 59 -28.78 -59.31 3.91
C ARG A 59 -29.80 -58.18 3.79
N GLU A 60 -30.97 -58.29 4.43
CA GLU A 60 -31.97 -57.23 4.41
C GLU A 60 -31.44 -55.93 5.03
N ARG A 61 -30.73 -56.02 6.16
CA ARG A 61 -30.08 -54.87 6.78
C ARG A 61 -29.05 -54.24 5.83
N ALA A 62 -28.20 -55.05 5.22
CA ALA A 62 -27.20 -54.55 4.25
C ALA A 62 -27.85 -53.84 3.06
N LEU A 63 -28.97 -54.35 2.53
CA LEU A 63 -29.71 -53.69 1.45
C LEU A 63 -30.32 -52.35 1.89
N ARG A 64 -30.87 -52.27 3.11
CA ARG A 64 -31.40 -51.00 3.66
C ARG A 64 -30.29 -49.98 3.87
N ASP A 65 -29.15 -50.40 4.40
CA ASP A 65 -27.99 -49.54 4.65
C ASP A 65 -27.38 -49.04 3.34
N ALA A 66 -27.26 -49.92 2.33
CA ALA A 66 -26.83 -49.52 0.98
C ALA A 66 -27.80 -48.51 0.33
N GLY A 67 -29.11 -48.73 0.45
CA GLY A 67 -30.13 -47.80 -0.05
C GLY A 67 -30.09 -46.45 0.67
N LYS A 68 -29.82 -46.43 1.97
CA LYS A 68 -29.61 -45.19 2.73
C LYS A 68 -28.34 -44.46 2.26
N ALA A 69 -27.23 -45.18 2.14
CA ALA A 69 -25.95 -44.62 1.69
C ALA A 69 -26.05 -44.01 0.28
N HIS A 70 -26.81 -44.64 -0.63
CA HIS A 70 -27.06 -44.09 -1.96
C HIS A 70 -27.81 -42.75 -1.89
N ARG A 71 -28.91 -42.68 -1.12
CA ARG A 71 -29.67 -41.42 -0.96
C ARG A 71 -28.84 -40.32 -0.30
N ASP A 72 -28.01 -40.68 0.67
CA ASP A 72 -27.12 -39.73 1.36
C ASP A 72 -26.06 -39.18 0.37
N ARG A 73 -25.49 -40.02 -0.50
CA ARG A 73 -24.56 -39.60 -1.57
C ARG A 73 -25.22 -38.67 -2.58
N GLU A 74 -26.39 -39.02 -3.10
CA GLU A 74 -27.11 -38.14 -4.03
C GLU A 74 -27.46 -36.78 -3.39
N ARG A 75 -27.80 -36.77 -2.10
CA ARG A 75 -28.07 -35.52 -1.39
C ARG A 75 -26.80 -34.68 -1.23
N ALA A 76 -25.66 -35.32 -0.96
CA ALA A 76 -24.37 -34.65 -0.89
C ALA A 76 -23.96 -34.07 -2.24
N GLU A 77 -24.13 -34.82 -3.34
CA GLU A 77 -23.85 -34.35 -4.71
C GLU A 77 -24.72 -33.15 -5.09
N ARG A 78 -26.03 -33.19 -4.81
CA ARG A 78 -26.92 -32.04 -5.04
C ARG A 78 -26.54 -30.82 -4.21
N ASN A 79 -26.11 -31.02 -2.97
CA ASN A 79 -25.65 -29.91 -2.12
C ASN A 79 -24.34 -29.31 -2.65
N ALA A 80 -23.39 -30.15 -3.08
CA ALA A 80 -22.14 -29.71 -3.68
C ALA A 80 -22.36 -28.93 -4.98
N GLN A 81 -23.28 -29.40 -5.85
CA GLN A 81 -23.66 -28.69 -7.07
C GLN A 81 -24.22 -27.29 -6.77
N ARG A 82 -25.13 -27.18 -5.80
CA ARG A 82 -25.69 -25.88 -5.36
C ARG A 82 -24.63 -24.95 -4.80
N GLU A 83 -23.63 -25.49 -4.09
CA GLU A 83 -22.52 -24.71 -3.56
C GLU A 83 -21.61 -24.18 -4.67
N VAL A 84 -21.29 -25.00 -5.66
CA VAL A 84 -20.54 -24.58 -6.86
C VAL A 84 -21.30 -23.48 -7.61
N GLU A 85 -22.61 -23.62 -7.81
CA GLU A 85 -23.43 -22.59 -8.43
C GLU A 85 -23.46 -21.29 -7.63
N ARG A 86 -23.56 -21.39 -6.28
CA ARG A 86 -23.51 -20.23 -5.39
C ARG A 86 -22.17 -19.49 -5.51
N LEU A 87 -21.06 -20.22 -5.42
CA LEU A 87 -19.71 -19.65 -5.53
C LEU A 87 -19.48 -19.02 -6.91
N ARG A 88 -19.96 -19.64 -7.99
CA ARG A 88 -19.91 -19.07 -9.32
C ARG A 88 -20.70 -17.77 -9.42
N ALA A 89 -21.91 -17.74 -8.88
CA ALA A 89 -22.74 -16.52 -8.86
C ALA A 89 -22.12 -15.41 -7.99
N GLU A 90 -21.47 -15.75 -6.88
CA GLU A 90 -20.71 -14.81 -6.05
C GLU A 90 -19.50 -14.25 -6.81
N GLN A 91 -18.73 -15.10 -7.50
CA GLN A 91 -17.61 -14.67 -8.37
C GLN A 91 -18.08 -13.76 -9.50
N GLU A 92 -19.16 -14.12 -10.20
CA GLU A 92 -19.72 -13.29 -11.28
C GLU A 92 -20.21 -11.92 -10.77
N ARG A 93 -20.74 -11.85 -9.54
CA ARG A 93 -21.10 -10.57 -8.90
C ARG A 93 -19.86 -9.76 -8.54
N ALA A 94 -18.84 -10.38 -7.95
CA ALA A 94 -17.60 -9.70 -7.60
C ALA A 94 -16.90 -9.12 -8.83
N VAL A 95 -16.83 -9.88 -9.93
CA VAL A 95 -16.29 -9.38 -11.21
C VAL A 95 -17.08 -8.17 -11.71
N ARG A 96 -18.42 -8.22 -11.68
CA ARG A 96 -19.26 -7.08 -12.10
C ARG A 96 -19.07 -5.84 -11.22
N GLU A 97 -18.85 -5.99 -9.92
CA GLU A 97 -18.56 -4.86 -9.04
C GLU A 97 -17.18 -4.26 -9.34
N VAL A 98 -16.15 -5.09 -9.53
CA VAL A 98 -14.81 -4.61 -9.94
C VAL A 98 -14.87 -3.91 -11.31
N GLU A 99 -15.62 -4.44 -12.27
CA GLU A 99 -15.82 -3.81 -13.58
C GLU A 99 -16.52 -2.44 -13.43
N LYS A 100 -17.56 -2.34 -12.59
CA LYS A 100 -18.24 -1.06 -12.32
C LYS A 100 -17.33 -0.05 -11.62
N GLU A 101 -16.54 -0.49 -10.65
CA GLU A 101 -15.57 0.37 -9.94
C GLU A 101 -14.49 0.86 -10.90
N ALA A 102 -13.99 0.00 -11.79
CA ALA A 102 -13.04 0.38 -12.84
C ALA A 102 -13.66 1.39 -13.83
N ASP A 103 -14.88 1.16 -14.29
CA ASP A 103 -15.62 2.08 -15.17
C ASP A 103 -15.86 3.44 -14.48
N GLN A 104 -16.20 3.43 -13.19
CA GLN A 104 -16.37 4.66 -12.42
C GLN A 104 -15.06 5.41 -12.26
N ALA A 105 -13.98 4.72 -11.87
CA ALA A 105 -12.65 5.30 -11.73
C ALA A 105 -12.15 5.88 -13.05
N GLN A 106 -12.40 5.20 -14.17
CA GLN A 106 -12.06 5.72 -15.51
C GLN A 106 -12.85 7.00 -15.83
N ARG A 107 -14.16 7.05 -15.57
CA ARG A 107 -14.96 8.26 -15.78
C ARG A 107 -14.53 9.42 -14.90
N GLU A 108 -14.15 9.15 -13.65
CA GLU A 108 -13.61 10.16 -12.74
C GLU A 108 -12.26 10.69 -13.22
N ALA A 109 -11.37 9.80 -13.69
CA ALA A 109 -10.09 10.18 -14.28
C ALA A 109 -10.26 11.02 -15.56
N GLU A 110 -11.18 10.65 -16.45
CA GLU A 110 -11.50 11.41 -17.65
C GLU A 110 -12.05 12.80 -17.31
N ARG A 111 -12.94 12.92 -16.31
CA ARG A 111 -13.43 14.22 -15.82
C ARG A 111 -12.32 15.07 -15.24
N ALA A 112 -11.48 14.49 -14.39
CA ALA A 112 -10.33 15.19 -13.81
C ALA A 112 -9.34 15.68 -14.91
N ALA A 113 -9.10 14.85 -15.93
CA ALA A 113 -8.28 15.23 -17.08
C ALA A 113 -8.90 16.38 -17.89
N GLN A 114 -10.22 16.37 -18.10
CA GLN A 114 -10.93 17.47 -18.76
C GLN A 114 -10.86 18.77 -17.94
N GLU A 115 -11.03 18.70 -16.62
CA GLU A 115 -10.90 19.85 -15.72
C GLU A 115 -9.48 20.41 -15.74
N ALA A 116 -8.46 19.55 -15.68
CA ALA A 116 -7.06 19.95 -15.78
C ALA A 116 -6.76 20.61 -17.13
N ALA A 117 -7.28 20.08 -18.24
CA ALA A 117 -7.13 20.68 -19.56
C ALA A 117 -7.79 22.07 -19.65
N LEU A 118 -9.00 22.24 -19.09
CA LEU A 118 -9.67 23.54 -19.01
C LEU A 118 -8.91 24.53 -18.13
N ALA A 119 -8.34 24.08 -17.00
CA ALA A 119 -7.49 24.90 -16.14
C ALA A 119 -6.22 25.35 -16.88
N ALA A 120 -5.56 24.45 -17.61
CA ALA A 120 -4.40 24.77 -18.45
C ALA A 120 -4.75 25.79 -19.55
N GLN A 121 -5.90 25.64 -20.22
CA GLN A 121 -6.37 26.62 -21.21
C GLN A 121 -6.64 27.99 -20.58
N ARG A 122 -7.25 28.05 -19.40
CA ARG A 122 -7.46 29.31 -18.66
C ARG A 122 -6.13 29.97 -18.30
N ALA A 123 -5.17 29.19 -17.80
CA ALA A 123 -3.83 29.68 -17.50
C ALA A 123 -3.13 30.21 -18.75
N ALA A 124 -3.18 29.50 -19.87
CA ALA A 124 -2.61 29.94 -21.14
C ALA A 124 -3.23 31.25 -21.65
N ARG A 125 -4.56 31.39 -21.58
CA ARG A 125 -5.24 32.65 -21.91
C ARG A 125 -4.86 33.79 -20.97
N GLN A 126 -4.66 33.49 -19.69
CA GLN A 126 -4.22 34.48 -18.72
C GLN A 126 -2.79 34.95 -19.00
N VAL A 127 -1.87 34.03 -19.33
CA VAL A 127 -0.51 34.35 -19.77
C VAL A 127 -0.53 35.18 -21.05
N GLU A 128 -1.31 34.78 -22.05
CA GLU A 128 -1.41 35.53 -23.31
C GLU A 128 -2.02 36.93 -23.10
N ARG A 129 -3.03 37.05 -22.22
CA ARG A 129 -3.59 38.35 -21.84
C ARG A 129 -2.57 39.23 -21.12
N VAL A 130 -1.75 38.65 -20.24
CA VAL A 130 -0.65 39.38 -19.57
C VAL A 130 0.39 39.80 -20.61
N ARG A 131 0.75 38.94 -21.56
CA ARG A 131 1.69 39.23 -22.65
C ARG A 131 1.19 40.35 -23.56
N LEU A 132 -0.07 40.30 -23.98
CA LEU A 132 -0.70 41.33 -24.81
C LEU A 132 -0.82 42.66 -24.05
N ARG A 133 -1.09 42.63 -22.74
CA ARG A 133 -1.06 43.83 -21.90
C ARG A 133 0.35 44.40 -21.72
N ALA A 134 1.37 43.56 -21.55
CA ALA A 134 2.76 44.00 -21.48
C ALA A 134 3.18 44.67 -22.80
N ARG A 135 2.84 44.08 -23.95
CA ARG A 135 3.06 44.70 -25.27
C ARG A 135 2.29 46.00 -25.46
N ALA A 136 1.04 46.08 -25.03
CA ALA A 136 0.25 47.31 -25.10
C ALA A 136 0.80 48.41 -24.16
N ALA A 137 1.40 48.02 -23.02
CA ALA A 137 2.05 48.94 -22.09
C ALA A 137 3.42 49.44 -22.60
N GLU A 138 4.07 48.73 -23.52
CA GLU A 138 5.27 49.22 -24.22
C GLU A 138 4.95 50.41 -25.17
N ASP A 139 3.70 50.52 -25.65
CA ASP A 139 3.22 51.56 -26.57
C ASP A 139 2.49 52.74 -25.88
N GLU A 140 2.20 52.66 -24.57
CA GLU A 140 1.54 53.72 -23.78
C GLU A 140 2.55 54.45 -22.85
N PRO A 141 2.46 55.79 -22.69
CA PRO A 141 3.28 56.50 -21.72
C PRO A 141 2.87 56.10 -20.28
N ALA A 142 3.73 55.30 -19.63
CA ALA A 142 3.76 54.95 -18.20
C ALA A 142 2.46 55.21 -17.42
N ALA A 143 1.41 54.45 -17.73
CA ALA A 143 0.25 54.34 -16.84
C ALA A 143 0.64 53.57 -15.57
N GLU A 144 0.08 53.98 -14.43
CA GLU A 144 0.30 53.35 -13.11
C GLU A 144 0.26 51.82 -13.20
N GLU A 145 1.33 51.16 -12.73
CA GLU A 145 1.43 49.71 -12.69
C GLU A 145 0.18 49.11 -12.04
N PRO A 146 -0.47 48.11 -12.66
CA PRO A 146 -1.68 47.52 -12.10
C PRO A 146 -1.35 46.91 -10.72
N PRO A 147 -2.20 47.13 -9.71
CA PRO A 147 -1.92 46.66 -8.36
C PRO A 147 -1.79 45.14 -8.32
N LEU A 148 -0.82 44.65 -7.53
CA LEU A 148 -0.60 43.22 -7.32
C LEU A 148 -1.91 42.52 -6.89
N PRO A 149 -2.17 41.27 -7.34
CA PRO A 149 -3.27 40.46 -6.84
C PRO A 149 -3.27 40.41 -5.30
N PRO A 150 -4.43 40.40 -4.61
CA PRO A 150 -4.49 40.51 -3.16
C PRO A 150 -3.57 39.55 -2.39
N GLY A 151 -3.51 38.27 -2.78
CA GLY A 151 -2.63 37.26 -2.17
C GLY A 151 -1.14 37.55 -2.34
N LEU A 152 -0.75 38.10 -3.50
CA LEU A 152 0.63 38.50 -3.77
C LEU A 152 0.98 39.83 -3.08
N ALA A 153 0.04 40.78 -3.05
CA ALA A 153 0.19 42.06 -2.35
C ALA A 153 0.45 41.89 -0.85
N VAL A 154 -0.04 40.79 -0.24
CA VAL A 154 0.24 40.44 1.16
C VAL A 154 1.71 40.11 1.38
N LEU A 155 2.33 39.35 0.46
CA LEU A 155 3.74 38.95 0.55
C LEU A 155 4.69 40.13 0.32
N TRP A 156 4.32 41.05 -0.56
CA TRP A 156 5.12 42.23 -0.91
C TRP A 156 4.78 43.47 -0.07
N ARG A 157 3.92 43.34 0.94
CA ARG A 157 3.58 44.46 1.80
C ARG A 157 4.82 44.86 2.60
N PRO A 158 5.30 46.12 2.50
CA PRO A 158 6.43 46.55 3.30
C PRO A 158 6.11 46.37 4.78
N ALA A 159 7.09 45.84 5.53
CA ALA A 159 6.96 45.69 6.97
C ALA A 159 6.55 47.04 7.58
N PRO A 160 5.50 47.10 8.42
CA PRO A 160 5.06 48.37 8.98
C PRO A 160 6.21 48.98 9.78
N ALA A 161 6.65 50.19 9.38
CA ALA A 161 7.63 50.96 10.14
C ALA A 161 7.16 51.04 11.60
N GLY A 162 7.99 50.57 12.53
CA GLY A 162 7.61 50.33 13.92
C GLY A 162 6.96 51.56 14.55
N ARG A 163 5.63 51.56 14.66
CA ARG A 163 4.91 52.55 15.47
C ARG A 163 5.12 52.20 16.95
N ARG A 164 5.64 53.17 17.72
CA ARG A 164 5.59 53.12 19.19
C ARG A 164 4.12 53.13 19.63
N GLY A 165 3.61 51.97 20.00
CA GLY A 165 2.26 51.72 20.52
C GLY A 165 2.16 50.28 21.02
N PRO A 166 1.06 49.88 21.70
CA PRO A 166 0.85 48.50 22.11
C PRO A 166 0.97 47.57 20.90
N ARG A 167 1.74 46.48 21.00
CA ARG A 167 2.00 45.56 19.87
C ARG A 167 0.67 45.17 19.20
N PRO A 168 0.56 45.24 17.85
CA PRO A 168 -0.61 44.69 17.17
C PRO A 168 -0.76 43.22 17.55
N GLY A 169 -1.94 42.82 18.02
CA GLY A 169 -2.18 41.45 18.50
C GLY A 169 -2.08 40.35 17.44
N LEU A 170 -1.98 40.71 16.14
CA LEU A 170 -1.88 39.77 15.02
C LEU A 170 -1.02 40.40 13.89
N THR A 171 0.00 39.67 13.42
CA THR A 171 0.88 40.09 12.32
C THR A 171 0.97 38.99 11.28
N LEU A 172 1.30 39.32 10.02
CA LEU A 172 1.49 38.32 8.96
C LEU A 172 2.58 37.31 9.32
N ALA A 173 3.73 37.78 9.82
CA ALA A 173 4.80 36.91 10.30
C ALA A 173 4.34 35.98 11.44
N GLY A 174 3.53 36.50 12.39
CA GLY A 174 2.96 35.70 13.47
C GLY A 174 1.97 34.65 12.98
N ILE A 175 1.13 35.00 12.00
CA ILE A 175 0.22 34.05 11.33
C ILE A 175 1.01 32.95 10.63
N ALA A 176 2.02 33.33 9.83
CA ALA A 176 2.86 32.40 9.08
C ALA A 176 3.56 31.42 10.03
N ARG A 177 4.21 31.93 11.08
CA ARG A 177 4.92 31.12 12.09
C ARG A 177 3.97 30.13 12.77
N ALA A 178 2.81 30.58 13.25
CA ALA A 178 1.86 29.68 13.92
C ALA A 178 1.32 28.57 13.00
N ALA A 179 1.20 28.86 11.70
CA ALA A 179 0.79 27.90 10.68
C ALA A 179 1.93 26.93 10.33
N ILE A 180 3.18 27.41 10.18
CA ILE A 180 4.38 26.59 10.01
C ILE A 180 4.53 25.62 11.18
N ASP A 181 4.50 26.13 12.40
CA ASP A 181 4.62 25.32 13.61
C ASP A 181 3.51 24.26 13.71
N LEU A 182 2.35 24.48 13.07
CA LEU A 182 1.21 23.54 13.09
C LEU A 182 1.45 22.44 12.07
N ALA A 183 1.90 22.83 10.87
CA ALA A 183 2.25 21.90 9.81
C ALA A 183 3.49 21.06 10.15
N ASP A 184 4.45 21.60 10.90
CA ASP A 184 5.63 20.87 11.37
C ASP A 184 5.28 19.78 12.40
N ALA A 185 4.32 20.08 13.29
CA ALA A 185 3.92 19.19 14.38
C ALA A 185 2.91 18.14 13.93
N GLU A 186 1.93 18.52 13.11
CA GLU A 186 0.76 17.69 12.78
C GLU A 186 0.61 17.39 11.29
N GLY A 187 1.52 17.90 10.46
CA GLY A 187 1.48 17.76 9.02
C GLY A 187 0.52 18.74 8.32
N LEU A 188 0.67 18.85 7.01
CA LEU A 188 -0.13 19.75 6.17
C LEU A 188 -1.65 19.43 6.15
N PRO A 189 -2.11 18.16 6.21
CA PRO A 189 -3.54 17.84 6.24
C PRO A 189 -4.28 18.43 7.45
N ALA A 190 -3.58 18.58 8.58
CA ALA A 190 -4.11 19.20 9.79
C ALA A 190 -4.31 20.73 9.66
N LEU A 191 -3.68 21.37 8.66
CA LEU A 191 -3.72 22.82 8.51
C LEU A 191 -5.10 23.29 7.98
N SER A 192 -5.79 24.07 8.81
CA SER A 192 -7.01 24.79 8.43
C SER A 192 -7.02 26.22 8.99
N MET A 193 -7.77 27.12 8.35
CA MET A 193 -7.92 28.50 8.81
C MET A 193 -8.45 28.57 10.26
N ALA A 194 -9.36 27.66 10.62
CA ALA A 194 -9.92 27.57 11.97
C ALA A 194 -8.87 27.18 13.02
N ARG A 195 -8.05 26.15 12.73
CA ARG A 195 -7.01 25.68 13.67
C ARG A 195 -5.89 26.69 13.86
N VAL A 196 -5.51 27.41 12.80
CA VAL A 196 -4.53 28.51 12.90
C VAL A 196 -5.09 29.65 13.75
N ALA A 197 -6.37 30.01 13.56
CA ALA A 197 -7.03 31.03 14.36
C ALA A 197 -7.14 30.64 15.84
N GLU A 198 -7.52 29.39 16.12
CA GLU A 198 -7.57 28.81 17.47
C GLU A 198 -6.21 28.89 18.16
N ARG A 199 -5.14 28.46 17.49
CA ARG A 199 -3.78 28.52 18.02
C ARG A 199 -3.31 29.94 18.33
N LEU A 200 -3.76 30.92 17.55
CA LEU A 200 -3.46 32.33 17.74
C LEU A 200 -4.41 33.02 18.75
N GLY A 201 -5.43 32.32 19.26
CA GLY A 201 -6.42 32.90 20.17
C GLY A 201 -7.31 33.97 19.53
N VAL A 202 -7.52 33.91 18.22
CA VAL A 202 -8.34 34.87 17.45
C VAL A 202 -9.49 34.17 16.72
N THR A 203 -10.47 34.93 16.25
CA THR A 203 -11.54 34.37 15.41
C THR A 203 -11.04 34.12 13.98
N THR A 204 -11.59 33.13 13.29
CA THR A 204 -11.27 32.87 11.87
C THR A 204 -11.51 34.10 10.98
N MET A 205 -12.56 34.88 11.28
CA MET A 205 -12.83 36.15 10.59
C MET A 205 -11.73 37.20 10.79
N ALA A 206 -11.02 37.17 11.92
CA ALA A 206 -9.87 38.04 12.13
C ALA A 206 -8.68 37.65 11.23
N LEU A 207 -8.50 36.35 10.99
CA LEU A 207 -7.45 35.81 10.13
C LEU A 207 -7.66 36.19 8.65
N TYR A 208 -8.91 36.11 8.17
CA TYR A 208 -9.26 36.46 6.79
C TYR A 208 -8.99 37.93 6.40
N ARG A 209 -8.83 38.84 7.37
CA ARG A 209 -8.40 40.23 7.10
C ARG A 209 -6.95 40.35 6.65
N TYR A 210 -6.12 39.36 6.97
CA TYR A 210 -4.70 39.33 6.65
C TYR A 210 -4.41 38.41 5.48
N VAL A 211 -5.10 37.27 5.41
CA VAL A 211 -4.87 36.21 4.43
C VAL A 211 -6.21 35.76 3.88
N SER A 212 -6.46 36.00 2.60
CA SER A 212 -7.81 35.87 2.01
C SER A 212 -8.22 34.43 1.72
N SER A 213 -7.27 33.50 1.63
CA SER A 213 -7.52 32.10 1.32
C SER A 213 -6.51 31.15 1.99
N LYS A 214 -6.80 29.85 1.98
CA LYS A 214 -5.82 28.84 2.40
C LYS A 214 -4.59 28.85 1.49
N ASP A 215 -4.76 29.10 0.20
CA ASP A 215 -3.64 29.15 -0.76
C ASP A 215 -2.71 30.33 -0.49
N ASP A 216 -3.25 31.49 -0.12
CA ASP A 216 -2.45 32.64 0.30
C ASP A 216 -1.70 32.36 1.61
N LEU A 217 -2.30 31.58 2.52
CA LEU A 217 -1.64 31.15 3.75
C LEU A 217 -0.47 30.22 3.44
N LEU A 218 -0.67 29.25 2.54
CA LEU A 218 0.39 28.34 2.10
C LEU A 218 1.54 29.10 1.43
N ALA A 219 1.22 30.07 0.56
CA ALA A 219 2.24 30.91 -0.06
C ALA A 219 3.03 31.72 0.98
N LEU A 220 2.35 32.30 1.97
CA LEU A 220 2.97 33.04 3.07
C LEU A 220 3.85 32.14 3.95
N MET A 221 3.39 30.93 4.26
CA MET A 221 4.18 29.94 5.01
C MET A 221 5.45 29.56 4.25
N LEU A 222 5.34 29.26 2.95
CA LEU A 222 6.48 28.89 2.12
C LEU A 222 7.51 30.00 2.02
N ASP A 223 7.08 31.24 1.75
CA ASP A 223 7.99 32.38 1.64
C ASP A 223 8.67 32.69 2.99
N THR A 224 7.93 32.57 4.10
CA THR A 224 8.48 32.76 5.45
C THR A 224 9.50 31.67 5.79
N ALA A 225 9.17 30.39 5.58
CA ALA A 225 10.07 29.28 5.87
C ALA A 225 11.35 29.36 5.00
N LEU A 226 11.21 29.77 3.74
CA LEU A 226 12.35 30.01 2.85
C LEU A 226 13.22 31.17 3.33
N ALA A 227 12.62 32.29 3.76
CA ALA A 227 13.35 33.44 4.30
C ALA A 227 14.18 33.07 5.54
N GLU A 228 13.66 32.18 6.38
CA GLU A 228 14.33 31.72 7.60
C GLU A 228 15.43 30.70 7.31
N SER A 229 15.25 29.87 6.28
CA SER A 229 16.17 28.77 5.96
C SER A 229 17.34 29.19 5.06
N SER A 230 17.21 30.30 4.32
CA SER A 230 18.19 30.70 3.29
C SER A 230 18.81 32.08 3.54
N PRO A 231 19.63 32.24 4.61
CA PRO A 231 20.31 33.50 4.92
C PRO A 231 21.62 33.73 4.14
N ALA A 232 22.09 32.78 3.35
CA ALA A 232 23.42 32.87 2.73
C ALA A 232 23.41 33.83 1.52
N GLU A 233 24.13 34.94 1.65
CA GLU A 233 24.54 35.74 0.50
C GLU A 233 25.54 34.93 -0.36
N PRO A 234 25.59 35.17 -1.68
CA PRO A 234 26.58 34.53 -2.54
C PRO A 234 28.00 34.73 -2.01
N VAL A 235 28.79 33.65 -1.93
CA VAL A 235 30.20 33.76 -1.57
C VAL A 235 30.98 34.35 -2.74
N PRO A 236 31.67 35.50 -2.56
CA PRO A 236 32.43 36.11 -3.64
C PRO A 236 33.51 35.16 -4.20
N GLY A 237 33.56 35.02 -5.52
CA GLY A 237 34.62 34.27 -6.22
C GLY A 237 34.50 32.75 -6.19
N GLU A 238 33.42 32.18 -5.67
CA GLU A 238 33.24 30.73 -5.57
C GLU A 238 33.05 30.01 -6.91
N GLY A 239 32.60 30.74 -7.94
CA GLY A 239 32.27 30.17 -9.24
C GLY A 239 30.88 29.54 -9.27
N TRP A 240 30.42 29.22 -10.48
CA TRP A 240 29.03 28.86 -10.73
C TRP A 240 28.62 27.51 -10.14
N ARG A 241 29.50 26.49 -10.19
CA ARG A 241 29.16 25.12 -9.82
C ARG A 241 28.91 25.00 -8.30
N PRO A 242 29.84 25.40 -7.41
CA PRO A 242 29.58 25.29 -5.97
C PRO A 242 28.45 26.22 -5.50
N ALA A 243 28.27 27.38 -6.17
CA ALA A 243 27.14 28.26 -5.89
C ALA A 243 25.78 27.60 -6.18
N LEU A 244 25.64 26.87 -7.29
CA LEU A 244 24.43 26.11 -7.60
C LEU A 244 24.25 24.88 -6.70
N GLU A 245 25.33 24.22 -6.29
CA GLU A 245 25.28 23.12 -5.32
C GLU A 245 24.69 23.59 -3.98
N ARG A 246 25.18 24.72 -3.46
CA ARG A 246 24.59 25.32 -2.25
C ARG A 246 23.15 25.77 -2.45
N TRP A 247 22.84 26.39 -3.58
CA TRP A 247 21.48 26.81 -3.90
C TRP A 247 20.48 25.65 -3.90
N CYS A 248 20.90 24.47 -4.39
CA CYS A 248 20.12 23.24 -4.29
C CYS A 248 20.05 22.74 -2.84
N ALA A 249 21.19 22.68 -2.14
CA ALA A 249 21.28 22.16 -0.78
C ALA A 249 20.41 22.95 0.23
N GLU A 250 20.35 24.28 0.11
CA GLU A 250 19.50 25.13 0.96
C GLU A 250 18.01 24.77 0.85
N GLN A 251 17.55 24.43 -0.35
CA GLN A 251 16.17 24.04 -0.58
C GLN A 251 15.87 22.61 -0.11
N LEU A 252 16.83 21.69 -0.25
CA LEU A 252 16.71 20.34 0.32
C LEU A 252 16.70 20.39 1.86
N ALA A 253 17.50 21.28 2.46
CA ALA A 253 17.49 21.52 3.89
C ALA A 253 16.12 22.07 4.36
N LEU A 254 15.49 22.94 3.57
CA LEU A 254 14.11 23.41 3.84
C LEU A 254 13.13 22.23 3.84
N ALA A 255 13.21 21.31 2.88
CA ALA A 255 12.35 20.13 2.81
C ALA A 255 12.57 19.17 4.00
N ALA A 256 13.81 19.02 4.45
CA ALA A 256 14.15 18.22 5.64
C ALA A 256 13.61 18.84 6.93
N ALA A 257 13.76 20.17 7.09
CA ALA A 257 13.28 20.90 8.26
C ALA A 257 11.75 20.96 8.30
N HIS A 258 11.14 21.21 7.14
CA HIS A 258 9.71 21.41 6.95
C HIS A 258 9.17 20.45 5.86
N PRO A 259 8.89 19.17 6.18
CA PRO A 259 8.43 18.17 5.18
C PRO A 259 7.15 18.55 4.44
N TRP A 260 6.34 19.46 5.01
CA TRP A 260 5.16 20.00 4.35
C TRP A 260 5.49 20.97 3.21
N SER A 261 6.71 21.51 3.10
CA SER A 261 7.05 22.58 2.13
C SER A 261 6.99 22.13 0.67
N VAL A 262 7.06 20.83 0.40
CA VAL A 262 7.05 20.22 -0.95
C VAL A 262 5.69 19.66 -1.37
N GLN A 263 4.67 19.82 -0.51
CA GLN A 263 3.31 19.30 -0.70
C GLN A 263 2.28 20.31 -1.27
N PRO A 264 2.40 21.64 -1.04
CA PRO A 264 1.46 22.61 -1.59
C PRO A 264 1.35 22.52 -3.11
N PRO A 265 0.17 22.80 -3.68
CA PRO A 265 0.00 22.79 -5.12
C PRO A 265 0.88 23.87 -5.77
N VAL A 266 1.29 23.62 -7.02
CA VAL A 266 2.09 24.57 -7.81
C VAL A 266 1.43 25.95 -7.90
N THR A 267 0.09 26.02 -7.83
CA THR A 267 -0.68 27.26 -7.80
C THR A 267 -0.42 28.13 -6.57
N SER A 268 0.09 27.56 -5.48
CA SER A 268 0.52 28.29 -4.27
C SER A 268 1.95 28.85 -4.37
N ALA A 269 2.65 28.63 -5.49
CA ALA A 269 3.98 29.17 -5.74
C ALA A 269 3.91 30.65 -6.15
N LEU A 270 3.27 31.49 -5.33
CA LEU A 270 3.29 32.94 -5.52
C LEU A 270 4.74 33.44 -5.40
N PRO A 271 5.17 34.39 -6.25
CA PRO A 271 6.52 34.93 -6.21
C PRO A 271 6.65 35.89 -5.03
N GLY A 272 6.73 35.39 -3.80
CA GLY A 272 7.03 36.19 -2.62
C GLY A 272 8.48 36.69 -2.59
N PRO A 273 8.81 37.66 -1.71
CA PRO A 273 10.14 38.24 -1.63
C PRO A 273 11.28 37.23 -1.46
N ALA A 274 11.13 36.24 -0.57
CA ALA A 274 12.17 35.25 -0.33
C ALA A 274 12.36 34.33 -1.54
N ARG A 275 11.25 33.94 -2.19
CA ARG A 275 11.28 33.14 -3.42
C ARG A 275 11.95 33.88 -4.58
N VAL A 276 11.65 35.16 -4.74
CA VAL A 276 12.28 35.98 -5.79
C VAL A 276 13.77 36.17 -5.50
N ALA A 277 14.15 36.43 -4.24
CA ALA A 277 15.56 36.51 -3.85
C ALA A 277 16.32 35.19 -4.10
N LEU A 278 15.69 34.05 -3.86
CA LEU A 278 16.25 32.73 -4.18
C LEU A 278 16.45 32.55 -5.70
N LEU A 279 15.46 32.91 -6.52
CA LEU A 279 15.56 32.83 -7.99
C LEU A 279 16.68 33.74 -8.52
N ASP A 280 16.74 34.98 -8.02
CA ASP A 280 17.76 35.96 -8.38
C ASP A 280 19.17 35.46 -8.02
N ARG A 281 19.37 34.88 -6.81
CA ARG A 281 20.66 34.25 -6.44
C ARG A 281 21.05 33.10 -7.36
N GLY A 282 20.10 32.25 -7.76
CA GLY A 282 20.35 31.18 -8.72
C GLY A 282 20.83 31.72 -10.07
N LEU A 283 20.16 32.76 -10.60
CA LEU A 283 20.56 33.40 -11.84
C LEU A 283 21.93 34.09 -11.74
N ARG A 284 22.22 34.73 -10.60
CA ARG A 284 23.52 35.36 -10.30
C ARG A 284 24.66 34.36 -10.25
N ALA A 285 24.42 33.13 -9.80
CA ALA A 285 25.43 32.08 -9.80
C ALA A 285 25.96 31.77 -11.22
N LEU A 286 25.17 32.04 -12.26
CA LEU A 286 25.55 31.87 -13.67
C LEU A 286 26.08 33.15 -14.31
N GLU A 287 26.32 34.22 -13.56
CA GLU A 287 27.00 35.41 -14.08
C GLU A 287 28.43 35.10 -14.52
N GLY A 288 28.89 35.77 -15.58
CA GLY A 288 30.20 35.50 -16.19
C GLY A 288 30.29 34.19 -16.99
N THR A 289 29.21 33.40 -17.06
CA THR A 289 29.12 32.24 -17.95
C THR A 289 28.76 32.66 -19.38
N PRO A 290 29.13 31.87 -20.41
CA PRO A 290 28.77 32.11 -21.82
C PRO A 290 27.30 31.81 -22.13
N LEU A 291 26.48 31.50 -21.10
CA LEU A 291 25.07 31.15 -21.28
C LEU A 291 24.22 32.39 -21.52
N THR A 292 23.27 32.29 -22.45
CA THR A 292 22.24 33.30 -22.68
C THR A 292 21.25 33.38 -21.52
N TRP A 293 20.45 34.44 -21.43
CA TRP A 293 19.41 34.55 -20.40
C TRP A 293 18.39 33.42 -20.46
N ASP A 294 17.99 32.99 -21.66
CA ASP A 294 17.07 31.87 -21.85
C ASP A 294 17.68 30.56 -21.32
N GLU A 295 18.97 30.33 -21.58
CA GLU A 295 19.70 29.16 -21.10
C GLU A 295 19.84 29.18 -19.57
N ARG A 296 20.16 30.35 -18.98
CA ARG A 296 20.24 30.49 -17.51
C ARG A 296 18.92 30.18 -16.84
N VAL A 297 17.81 30.76 -17.34
CA VAL A 297 16.47 30.49 -16.82
C VAL A 297 16.09 29.02 -16.97
N ALA A 298 16.42 28.38 -18.10
CA ALA A 298 16.18 26.96 -18.32
C ALA A 298 16.96 26.07 -17.34
N VAL A 299 18.23 26.41 -17.07
CA VAL A 299 19.07 25.71 -16.09
C VAL A 299 18.45 25.82 -14.69
N ILE A 300 18.14 27.05 -14.24
CA ILE A 300 17.55 27.26 -12.91
C ILE A 300 16.19 26.57 -12.77
N GLY A 301 15.35 26.65 -13.81
CA GLY A 301 14.06 25.94 -13.83
C GLY A 301 14.23 24.42 -13.72
N ARG A 302 15.21 23.83 -14.40
CA ARG A 302 15.47 22.39 -14.35
C ARG A 302 15.98 21.95 -12.98
N LEU A 303 16.90 22.71 -12.39
CA LEU A 303 17.41 22.46 -11.04
C LEU A 303 16.29 22.61 -10.00
N ALA A 304 15.41 23.61 -10.12
CA ALA A 304 14.26 23.78 -9.23
C ALA A 304 13.32 22.56 -9.25
N LEU A 305 13.05 22.00 -10.44
CA LEU A 305 12.22 20.79 -10.58
C LEU A 305 12.90 19.55 -9.98
N HIS A 306 14.21 19.41 -10.17
CA HIS A 306 14.97 18.34 -9.54
C HIS A 306 14.92 18.44 -8.02
N VAL A 307 15.22 19.61 -7.47
CA VAL A 307 15.18 19.87 -6.03
C VAL A 307 13.78 19.64 -5.44
N LEU A 308 12.72 19.97 -6.18
CA LEU A 308 11.36 19.63 -5.76
C LEU A 308 11.16 18.12 -5.65
N SER A 309 11.60 17.35 -6.66
CA SER A 309 11.52 15.88 -6.67
C SER A 309 12.33 15.25 -5.54
N GLU A 310 13.59 15.66 -5.39
CA GLU A 310 14.46 15.18 -4.30
C GLU A 310 13.92 15.60 -2.93
N GLY A 311 13.41 16.83 -2.82
CA GLY A 311 12.79 17.33 -1.60
C GLY A 311 11.56 16.52 -1.18
N GLN A 312 10.79 15.96 -2.14
CA GLN A 312 9.70 15.04 -1.85
C GLN A 312 10.19 13.72 -1.26
N LEU A 313 11.31 13.19 -1.75
CA LEU A 313 11.94 11.98 -1.21
C LEU A 313 12.48 12.24 0.21
N VAL A 314 13.21 13.34 0.40
CA VAL A 314 13.72 13.78 1.71
C VAL A 314 12.56 13.96 2.70
N ALA A 315 11.48 14.62 2.30
CA ALA A 315 10.31 14.82 3.15
C ALA A 315 9.65 13.48 3.51
N ALA A 316 9.54 12.54 2.56
CA ALA A 316 8.99 11.22 2.79
C ALA A 316 9.84 10.40 3.77
N ASP A 317 11.17 10.39 3.62
CA ASP A 317 12.09 9.73 4.55
C ASP A 317 11.99 10.30 5.97
N VAL A 318 11.98 11.63 6.11
CA VAL A 318 11.82 12.29 7.41
C VAL A 318 10.49 11.89 8.07
N LEU A 319 9.39 11.86 7.31
CA LEU A 319 8.08 11.45 7.83
C LEU A 319 8.04 9.95 8.19
N ALA A 320 8.67 9.09 7.39
CA ALA A 320 8.78 7.66 7.65
C ALA A 320 9.57 7.40 8.95
N ARG A 321 10.70 8.07 9.16
CA ARG A 321 11.50 8.00 10.39
C ARG A 321 10.72 8.49 11.61
N ARG A 322 9.96 9.58 11.48
CA ARG A 322 9.07 10.09 12.56
C ARG A 322 7.98 9.07 12.92
N ALA A 323 7.36 8.45 11.92
CA ALA A 323 6.34 7.42 12.14
C ALA A 323 6.91 6.17 12.82
N ALA A 324 8.08 5.70 12.37
CA ALA A 324 8.78 4.56 12.97
C ALA A 324 9.17 4.84 14.43
N ALA A 325 9.68 6.04 14.74
CA ALA A 325 10.01 6.45 16.10
C ALA A 325 8.76 6.52 17.01
N ALA A 326 7.63 7.01 16.48
CA ALA A 326 6.36 7.02 17.23
C ALA A 326 5.83 5.62 17.52
N ALA A 327 5.95 4.68 16.56
CA ALA A 327 5.56 3.28 16.74
C ALA A 327 6.47 2.55 17.75
N ALA A 328 7.78 2.81 17.74
CA ALA A 328 8.72 2.25 18.71
C ALA A 328 8.50 2.78 20.14
N GLY A 329 7.88 3.95 20.30
CA GLY A 329 7.53 4.53 21.59
C GLY A 329 6.18 4.09 22.17
N SER A 330 5.35 3.33 21.43
CA SER A 330 3.98 2.97 21.84
C SER A 330 3.85 1.66 22.62
N ASP A 331 4.91 1.18 23.26
CA ASP A 331 4.86 0.03 24.20
C ASP A 331 4.20 0.44 25.53
N ALA A 332 2.89 0.70 25.50
CA ALA A 332 2.05 0.81 26.70
C ALA A 332 0.64 0.24 26.44
N ALA A 333 0.48 -1.02 26.84
CA ALA A 333 -0.75 -1.68 27.28
C ALA A 333 -1.94 -1.80 26.29
N GLY A 334 -2.06 -2.98 25.67
CA GLY A 334 -3.33 -3.48 25.13
C GLY A 334 -3.14 -4.55 24.06
N GLY A 335 -3.33 -5.82 24.42
CA GLY A 335 -3.19 -6.97 23.51
C GLY A 335 -4.28 -7.07 22.44
N GLY A 336 -4.22 -6.19 21.44
CA GLY A 336 -4.78 -6.42 20.12
C GLY A 336 -3.63 -6.54 19.13
N GLU A 337 -3.63 -7.54 18.27
CA GLU A 337 -2.62 -7.65 17.20
C GLU A 337 -2.60 -6.34 16.39
N PRO A 338 -1.48 -5.59 16.39
CA PRO A 338 -1.29 -4.54 15.41
C PRO A 338 -0.95 -5.25 14.10
N GLY A 339 -1.96 -5.45 13.25
CA GLY A 339 -1.70 -5.82 11.87
C GLY A 339 -0.87 -4.71 11.21
N PRO A 340 0.28 -5.00 10.58
CA PRO A 340 1.07 -3.98 9.93
C PRO A 340 0.38 -3.58 8.63
N VAL A 341 -0.51 -2.59 8.69
CA VAL A 341 -0.85 -1.84 7.48
C VAL A 341 0.25 -0.79 7.31
N LEU A 342 1.38 -1.24 6.78
CA LEU A 342 2.44 -0.35 6.33
C LEU A 342 1.88 0.47 5.16
N HIS A 343 1.91 1.80 5.28
CA HIS A 343 1.65 2.70 4.16
C HIS A 343 2.62 2.34 3.00
N PRO A 344 2.23 2.38 1.71
CA PRO A 344 3.11 2.01 0.60
C PRO A 344 4.45 2.75 0.56
N ALA A 345 4.51 3.96 1.13
CA ALA A 345 5.74 4.73 1.31
C ALA A 345 6.72 4.16 2.36
N LEU A 346 6.32 3.12 3.11
CA LEU A 346 7.13 2.40 4.11
C LEU A 346 7.58 1.03 3.60
N LEU A 347 7.15 0.64 2.39
CA LEU A 347 7.62 -0.57 1.75
C LEU A 347 8.87 -0.20 0.96
N ASP A 348 9.99 -0.84 1.29
CA ASP A 348 11.21 -0.79 0.49
C ASP A 348 10.86 -1.16 -0.96
N PHE A 349 11.06 -0.21 -1.87
CA PHE A 349 10.74 -0.37 -3.29
C PHE A 349 11.52 -1.53 -3.90
N ALA A 350 12.78 -1.75 -3.48
CA ALA A 350 13.58 -2.88 -3.92
C ALA A 350 12.94 -4.21 -3.50
N THR A 351 12.53 -4.33 -2.24
CA THR A 351 11.84 -5.52 -1.73
C THR A 351 10.55 -5.81 -2.51
N LEU A 352 9.73 -4.79 -2.77
CA LEU A 352 8.52 -4.96 -3.59
C LEU A 352 8.85 -5.40 -5.00
N LEU A 353 9.86 -4.80 -5.62
CA LEU A 353 10.28 -5.11 -6.98
C LEU A 353 10.78 -6.56 -7.05
N ARG A 354 11.58 -7.02 -6.08
CA ARG A 354 12.00 -8.43 -5.97
C ARG A 354 10.83 -9.40 -5.86
N SER A 355 9.71 -9.00 -5.24
CA SER A 355 8.53 -9.87 -5.09
C SER A 355 7.73 -10.08 -6.37
N VAL A 356 7.84 -9.18 -7.34
CA VAL A 356 7.03 -9.19 -8.58
C VAL A 356 7.85 -9.42 -9.85
N VAL A 357 9.18 -9.30 -9.78
CA VAL A 357 10.07 -9.42 -10.94
C VAL A 357 10.49 -10.86 -11.15
N ASP A 358 10.13 -11.42 -12.30
CA ASP A 358 10.72 -12.63 -12.86
C ASP A 358 11.96 -12.25 -13.71
N PRO A 359 13.19 -12.63 -13.32
CA PRO A 359 14.41 -12.33 -14.07
C PRO A 359 14.43 -12.91 -15.49
N ALA A 360 13.68 -14.00 -15.75
CA ALA A 360 13.57 -14.55 -17.10
C ALA A 360 12.71 -13.66 -18.02
N ALA A 361 11.67 -13.03 -17.47
CA ALA A 361 10.81 -12.10 -18.19
C ALA A 361 11.40 -10.68 -18.25
N PHE A 362 12.14 -10.26 -17.22
CA PHE A 362 12.71 -8.91 -17.07
C PHE A 362 14.22 -8.97 -16.77
N PRO A 363 15.06 -9.36 -17.74
CA PRO A 363 16.48 -9.65 -17.50
C PRO A 363 17.30 -8.44 -17.03
N ALA A 364 17.00 -7.24 -17.54
CA ALA A 364 17.69 -6.02 -17.09
C ALA A 364 17.33 -5.67 -15.64
N LEU A 365 16.07 -5.89 -15.26
CA LEU A 365 15.59 -5.60 -13.92
C LEU A 365 16.08 -6.64 -12.90
N GLY A 366 16.11 -7.91 -13.30
CA GLY A 366 16.78 -8.97 -12.55
C GLY A 366 18.26 -8.63 -12.30
N ALA A 367 19.00 -8.27 -13.35
CA ALA A 367 20.40 -7.87 -13.21
C ALA A 367 20.61 -6.64 -12.32
N ALA A 368 19.73 -5.64 -12.41
CA ALA A 368 19.80 -4.45 -11.56
C ALA A 368 19.51 -4.79 -10.08
N LEU A 369 18.53 -5.65 -9.80
CA LEU A 369 18.22 -6.13 -8.45
C LEU A 369 19.34 -7.01 -7.87
N ASP A 370 19.92 -7.90 -8.68
CA ASP A 370 21.04 -8.76 -8.28
C ASP A 370 22.31 -7.93 -8.02
N GLY A 371 22.49 -6.85 -8.79
CA GLY A 371 23.57 -5.88 -8.60
C GLY A 371 23.33 -4.87 -7.47
N GLY A 372 22.20 -4.95 -6.76
CA GLY A 372 21.87 -4.03 -5.66
C GLY A 372 21.51 -2.61 -6.11
N GLY A 373 21.20 -2.39 -7.40
CA GLY A 373 20.94 -1.06 -7.97
C GLY A 373 19.63 -0.38 -7.50
N PHE A 374 18.87 -1.04 -6.62
CA PHE A 374 17.68 -0.48 -5.97
C PHE A 374 17.78 -0.50 -4.44
N ASP A 375 18.82 -1.13 -3.87
CA ASP A 375 18.94 -1.19 -2.41
C ASP A 375 19.30 0.22 -1.90
N ASP A 376 18.43 0.81 -1.06
CA ASP A 376 18.67 2.14 -0.49
C ASP A 376 20.03 2.14 0.23
N GLY A 377 20.94 2.99 -0.23
CA GLY A 377 22.35 2.98 0.15
C GLY A 377 22.57 2.87 1.67
N ALA A 378 23.07 1.73 2.12
CA ALA A 378 23.77 1.70 3.40
C ALA A 378 24.91 2.73 3.31
N PRO A 379 25.01 3.69 4.27
CA PRO A 379 26.06 4.69 4.22
C PRO A 379 27.41 3.97 4.14
N ASP A 380 28.19 4.31 3.12
CA ASP A 380 29.55 3.79 2.97
C ASP A 380 30.32 4.04 4.28
N PRO A 381 30.69 2.99 5.04
CA PRO A 381 31.44 3.16 6.28
C PRO A 381 32.85 3.71 6.03
N ALA A 382 33.29 3.78 4.76
CA ALA A 382 34.59 4.26 4.33
C ALA A 382 34.57 5.64 3.67
N GLY A 383 33.59 6.52 3.95
CA GLY A 383 33.74 7.97 3.75
C GLY A 383 34.24 8.43 2.36
N GLY A 384 33.87 7.72 1.29
CA GLY A 384 34.16 8.15 -0.07
C GLY A 384 33.37 9.40 -0.45
N GLU A 385 34.05 10.36 -1.08
CA GLU A 385 33.50 11.66 -1.45
C GLU A 385 32.20 11.56 -2.27
N GLY A 386 31.08 12.00 -1.67
CA GLY A 386 29.80 12.26 -2.33
C GLY A 386 28.91 11.03 -2.52
N GLY A 387 28.09 10.74 -1.50
CA GLY A 387 27.08 9.70 -1.51
C GLY A 387 26.12 9.75 -2.71
N ASP A 388 25.39 8.65 -2.90
CA ASP A 388 24.45 8.44 -4.02
C ASP A 388 23.37 9.54 -4.11
N GLU A 389 23.06 10.17 -2.97
CA GLU A 389 22.11 11.27 -2.76
C GLU A 389 22.33 12.49 -3.68
N LEU A 390 23.55 12.73 -4.19
CA LEU A 390 23.86 13.87 -5.06
C LEU A 390 24.21 13.47 -6.50
N LEU A 391 24.03 12.20 -6.89
CA LEU A 391 24.31 11.75 -8.26
C LEU A 391 23.49 12.53 -9.29
N GLY A 392 22.18 12.70 -9.05
CA GLY A 392 21.29 13.45 -9.94
C GLY A 392 21.77 14.90 -10.16
N LEU A 393 22.13 15.59 -9.07
CA LEU A 393 22.65 16.95 -9.13
C LEU A 393 23.96 17.03 -9.90
N ARG A 394 24.91 16.12 -9.63
CA ARG A 394 26.20 16.07 -10.36
C ARG A 394 25.98 15.91 -11.86
N LEU A 395 25.14 14.95 -12.28
CA LEU A 395 24.82 14.73 -13.69
C LEU A 395 24.21 15.97 -14.34
N MET A 396 23.34 16.69 -13.62
CA MET A 396 22.77 17.94 -14.12
C MET A 396 23.80 19.04 -14.29
N LEU A 397 24.67 19.24 -13.29
CA LEU A 397 25.71 20.27 -13.35
C LEU A 397 26.77 19.96 -14.42
N ASP A 398 27.10 18.68 -14.63
CA ASP A 398 27.94 18.25 -15.75
C ASP A 398 27.29 18.54 -17.11
N GLY A 399 25.97 18.39 -17.20
CA GLY A 399 25.19 18.83 -18.36
C GLY A 399 25.25 20.34 -18.59
N VAL A 400 25.23 21.15 -17.52
CA VAL A 400 25.41 22.61 -17.59
C VAL A 400 26.81 22.97 -18.09
N GLU A 401 27.84 22.30 -17.59
CA GLU A 401 29.21 22.51 -18.06
C GLU A 401 29.36 22.16 -19.54
N ALA A 402 28.79 21.04 -19.99
CA ALA A 402 28.77 20.67 -21.40
C ALA A 402 28.01 21.70 -22.26
N LEU A 403 26.93 22.28 -21.75
CA LEU A 403 26.21 23.38 -22.40
C LEU A 403 27.09 24.62 -22.53
N MET A 404 27.83 24.98 -21.48
CA MET A 404 28.77 26.11 -21.50
C MET A 404 29.89 25.90 -22.52
N VAL A 405 30.43 24.68 -22.65
CA VAL A 405 31.44 24.35 -23.68
C VAL A 405 30.88 24.58 -25.08
N ARG A 406 29.65 24.15 -25.35
CA ARG A 406 28.97 24.38 -26.64
C ARG A 406 28.69 25.86 -26.88
N ALA A 407 28.33 26.61 -25.83
CA ALA A 407 28.09 28.04 -25.92
C ALA A 407 29.36 28.79 -26.34
N ARG A 408 30.51 28.51 -25.71
CA ARG A 408 31.81 29.09 -26.11
C ARG A 408 32.19 28.75 -27.55
N ALA A 409 31.92 27.52 -27.99
CA ALA A 409 32.18 27.10 -29.36
C ALA A 409 31.34 27.88 -30.38
N ARG A 410 30.07 28.22 -30.04
CA ARG A 410 29.24 29.11 -30.88
C ARG A 410 29.79 30.53 -30.92
N GLU A 411 30.19 31.09 -29.79
CA GLU A 411 30.81 32.42 -29.70
C GLU A 411 32.11 32.52 -30.49
N ALA A 412 32.91 31.45 -30.52
CA ALA A 412 34.15 31.42 -31.28
C ALA A 412 33.94 31.22 -32.79
N ALA A 413 32.76 30.75 -33.21
CA ALA A 413 32.42 30.46 -34.60
C ALA A 413 31.61 31.56 -35.29
N GLY A 414 30.97 32.45 -34.52
CA GLY A 414 30.27 33.66 -34.99
C GLY A 414 31.16 34.88 -34.88
#